data_AF-A0A1S6KZE4-F1
#
_entry.id   AF-A0A1S6KZE4-F1
#
_cell.length_a   1.000
_cell.length_b   1.000
_cell.length_c   1.000
_cell.angle_alpha   90.00
_cell.angle_beta   90.00
_cell.angle_gamma   90.00
#
_symmetry.space_group_name_H-M   'P 1'
#
loop_
_entity.id
_entity.type
_entity.pdbx_description
1 polymer ?
#
loop_
_entity_poly.entity_id
_entity_poly.type
_entity_poly.pdbx_seq_one_letter_code
_entity_poly.pdbx_strand_id
1 'polypeptide(L)'
;PSVVLCRSLSSTPVAAAPPSMDCTRDYVVRTLSSIGSKREVQQYLKFFTSVSPKKFAVIKVGGAILSEHLDELSRNLLFLYQLGLYPVIVHGAGPQLNDLLREAGVEPQFEEGIRVTDAKTLAVARKLFLEEHLKLVDRLDELGVQTRSLSGVFIADYLDKEKWQYVGKITKVNKAAIEKSIDSGCIPVLSSMAETEGGHLLNVNADVAAAELARALEPLKVVYLSEKGGLFDGDGQKISHINLDEEFDQLMSQAWCRYGTRLKIKESKELLETLPRSSSVAIIHPNDLQKELFTDSGAGTLIRRGDKIQKVTSLTEFGDLKKLKVTLVRDREGPEAEATVDRWVDYLKENPFTAYFDDGMNCLAIVMPPGDGRPMATLATLTITKPGWLTNVAENVFVAIKKDYPSLVWTVSGADENLTWFFEKADGSLKHNGSALFYYGCDLQSVPLAAVQDDFLAQGRAMMGDSNLESRLGRAAQAASRSQTPSRVAQQARALSTLGRGQQRRSFATTTNPNPPLGKKNASNTSPARVALIGARGYTGQALIDLLNSHPYMDLMHVSSRELAGQVTRGYSKRNIIYENIGPEDVGKLEKKVEIDCWIMALPNGVCKPYIEAIDEASKGR
;
A
#
# COMPACT_ATOMS: atom_id res chain seq x y z
N PRO A 1 22.73 -55.87 34.18
CA PRO A 1 21.37 -56.25 34.67
C PRO A 1 21.12 -55.67 36.08
N SER A 2 20.04 -55.00 36.43
CA SER A 2 18.90 -54.41 35.73
C SER A 2 18.17 -53.68 36.85
N VAL A 3 18.09 -52.35 36.84
CA VAL A 3 17.02 -51.63 37.56
C VAL A 3 16.56 -50.51 36.64
N VAL A 4 15.49 -50.84 35.92
CA VAL A 4 14.72 -49.94 35.08
C VAL A 4 13.90 -49.05 36.03
N LEU A 5 14.18 -47.75 36.04
CA LEU A 5 13.28 -46.75 36.61
C LEU A 5 12.39 -46.24 35.49
N CYS A 6 11.19 -46.83 35.37
CA CYS A 6 10.10 -46.31 34.56
C CYS A 6 9.74 -44.90 35.08
N ARG A 7 10.11 -43.85 34.34
CA ARG A 7 9.44 -42.56 34.45
C ARG A 7 8.08 -42.69 33.79
N SER A 8 7.04 -42.50 34.60
CA SER A 8 5.66 -42.37 34.19
C SER A 8 5.52 -41.33 33.08
N LEU A 9 4.90 -41.71 31.97
CA LEU A 9 4.37 -40.81 30.96
C LEU A 9 3.44 -39.81 31.65
N SER A 10 3.85 -38.53 31.71
CA SER A 10 2.90 -37.47 32.05
C SER A 10 1.94 -37.34 30.88
N SER A 11 0.67 -37.62 31.14
CA SER A 11 -0.42 -37.24 30.25
C SER A 11 -0.47 -35.71 30.23
N THR A 12 0.14 -35.10 29.22
CA THR A 12 -0.15 -33.73 28.84
C THR A 12 -1.66 -33.60 28.62
N PRO A 13 -2.32 -32.57 29.18
CA PRO A 13 -3.69 -32.28 28.79
C PRO A 13 -3.65 -31.99 27.29
N VAL A 14 -4.50 -32.68 26.53
CA VAL A 14 -4.73 -32.40 25.11
C VAL A 14 -5.10 -30.93 25.01
N ALA A 15 -4.13 -30.10 24.58
CA ALA A 15 -4.39 -28.73 24.21
C ALA A 15 -5.51 -28.75 23.18
N ALA A 16 -6.52 -27.90 23.39
CA ALA A 16 -7.60 -27.72 22.43
C ALA A 16 -6.99 -27.60 21.02
N ALA A 17 -7.55 -28.34 20.06
CA ALA A 17 -7.08 -28.30 18.69
C ALA A 17 -6.92 -26.83 18.27
N PRO A 18 -5.76 -26.44 17.72
CA PRO A 18 -5.56 -25.07 17.30
C PRO A 18 -6.70 -24.69 16.35
N PRO A 19 -7.23 -23.46 16.43
CA PRO A 19 -8.21 -23.01 15.46
C PRO A 19 -7.68 -23.30 14.06
N SER A 20 -8.55 -23.78 13.16
CA SER A 20 -8.19 -24.03 11.75
C SER A 20 -7.38 -22.84 11.23
N MET A 21 -6.28 -23.08 10.50
CA MET A 21 -5.36 -22.02 10.02
C MET A 21 -6.11 -20.83 9.39
N ASP A 22 -7.27 -21.06 8.80
CA ASP A 22 -8.14 -20.03 8.22
C ASP A 22 -8.73 -19.05 9.26
N CYS A 23 -9.12 -19.51 10.44
CA CYS A 23 -9.67 -18.67 11.51
C CYS A 23 -8.58 -17.78 12.14
N THR A 24 -7.36 -18.33 12.30
CA THR A 24 -6.19 -17.57 12.78
C THR A 24 -5.77 -16.52 11.76
N ARG A 25 -5.78 -16.85 10.46
CA ARG A 25 -5.52 -15.90 9.38
C ARG A 25 -6.50 -14.74 9.38
N ASP A 26 -7.80 -15.01 9.53
CA ASP A 26 -8.82 -13.95 9.58
C ASP A 26 -8.60 -12.98 10.74
N TYR A 27 -8.24 -13.50 11.92
CA TYR A 27 -7.88 -12.66 13.08
C TYR A 27 -6.64 -11.81 12.80
N VAL A 28 -5.62 -12.41 12.19
CA VAL A 28 -4.38 -11.72 11.83
C VAL A 28 -4.63 -10.61 10.79
N VAL A 29 -5.41 -10.87 9.74
CA VAL A 29 -5.80 -9.86 8.74
C VAL A 29 -6.49 -8.67 9.44
N ARG A 30 -7.33 -8.96 10.43
CA ARG A 30 -8.05 -7.95 11.21
C ARG A 30 -7.12 -7.11 12.07
N THR A 31 -6.12 -7.73 12.70
CA THR A 31 -5.08 -7.02 13.47
C THR A 31 -4.19 -6.18 12.57
N LEU A 32 -3.75 -6.70 11.42
CA LEU A 32 -2.96 -5.94 10.45
C LEU A 32 -3.73 -4.74 9.88
N SER A 33 -5.05 -4.86 9.74
CA SER A 33 -5.92 -3.74 9.31
C SER A 33 -5.96 -2.57 10.30
N SER A 34 -5.40 -2.72 11.51
CA SER A 34 -5.18 -1.61 12.45
C SER A 34 -3.81 -0.95 12.33
N ILE A 35 -2.87 -1.56 11.59
CA ILE A 35 -1.49 -1.08 11.39
C ILE A 35 -1.34 -0.35 10.04
N GLY A 36 -2.09 -0.76 9.02
CA GLY A 36 -2.14 -0.14 7.69
C GLY A 36 -3.55 -0.19 7.09
N SER A 37 -3.70 0.28 5.85
CA SER A 37 -5.01 0.22 5.20
C SER A 37 -5.45 -1.24 4.97
N LYS A 38 -6.75 -1.54 5.12
CA LYS A 38 -7.28 -2.89 4.87
C LYS A 38 -6.94 -3.40 3.47
N ARG A 39 -6.81 -2.49 2.50
CA ARG A 39 -6.44 -2.80 1.11
C ARG A 39 -4.98 -3.24 1.01
N GLU A 40 -4.04 -2.50 1.60
CA GLU A 40 -2.61 -2.86 1.64
C GLU A 40 -2.46 -4.27 2.20
N VAL A 41 -3.00 -4.52 3.38
CA VAL A 41 -2.89 -5.80 4.08
C VAL A 41 -3.44 -6.95 3.23
N GLN A 42 -4.60 -6.77 2.60
CA GLN A 42 -5.20 -7.81 1.75
C GLN A 42 -4.42 -8.05 0.45
N GLN A 43 -3.86 -7.00 -0.15
CA GLN A 43 -3.02 -7.14 -1.35
C GLN A 43 -1.69 -7.83 -1.01
N TYR A 44 -1.06 -7.46 0.10
CA TYR A 44 0.17 -8.10 0.57
C TYR A 44 -0.03 -9.56 0.98
N LEU A 45 -1.11 -9.88 1.69
CA LEU A 45 -1.43 -11.27 2.03
C LEU A 45 -1.69 -12.11 0.77
N LYS A 46 -2.39 -11.57 -0.23
CA LYS A 46 -2.56 -12.25 -1.53
C LYS A 46 -1.23 -12.44 -2.26
N PHE A 47 -0.35 -11.45 -2.22
CA PHE A 47 0.97 -11.55 -2.83
C PHE A 47 1.81 -12.64 -2.16
N PHE A 48 1.93 -12.63 -0.84
CA PHE A 48 2.74 -13.61 -0.11
C PHE A 48 2.14 -15.02 -0.09
N THR A 49 0.81 -15.16 -0.16
CA THR A 49 0.17 -16.48 -0.35
C THR A 49 0.30 -17.01 -1.78
N SER A 50 0.47 -16.13 -2.78
CA SER A 50 0.71 -16.53 -4.17
C SER A 50 2.17 -16.90 -4.45
N VAL A 51 3.11 -16.40 -3.62
CA VAL A 51 4.54 -16.64 -3.78
C VAL A 51 4.91 -17.92 -3.02
N SER A 52 5.81 -18.71 -3.61
CA SER A 52 6.36 -19.90 -2.94
C SER A 52 6.92 -19.52 -1.57
N PRO A 53 6.54 -20.22 -0.47
CA PRO A 53 7.06 -19.93 0.87
C PRO A 53 8.59 -19.93 0.94
N LYS A 54 9.26 -20.65 0.02
CA LYS A 54 10.71 -20.71 -0.14
C LYS A 54 11.36 -19.39 -0.54
N LYS A 55 10.62 -18.49 -1.19
CA LYS A 55 11.09 -17.19 -1.68
C LYS A 55 10.60 -16.01 -0.83
N PHE A 56 10.11 -16.27 0.39
CA PHE A 56 9.54 -15.21 1.23
C PHE A 56 10.59 -14.21 1.70
N ALA A 57 11.43 -14.58 2.67
CA ALA A 57 12.38 -13.67 3.27
C ALA A 57 13.65 -14.36 3.80
N VAL A 58 14.78 -13.66 3.71
CA VAL A 58 15.99 -13.92 4.50
C VAL A 58 16.09 -12.83 5.55
N ILE A 59 16.14 -13.18 6.83
CA ILE A 59 16.21 -12.23 7.94
C ILE A 59 17.54 -12.41 8.67
N LYS A 60 18.38 -11.39 8.60
CA LYS A 60 19.59 -11.27 9.40
C LYS A 60 19.26 -10.69 10.76
N VAL A 61 19.63 -11.43 11.80
CA VAL A 61 19.50 -11.03 13.20
C VAL A 61 20.87 -10.66 13.76
N GLY A 62 21.02 -9.43 14.24
CA GLY A 62 22.24 -8.98 14.93
C GLY A 62 22.34 -9.57 16.34
N GLY A 63 23.56 -9.73 16.85
CA GLY A 63 23.79 -10.27 18.20
C GLY A 63 23.08 -9.48 19.30
N ALA A 64 23.13 -8.14 19.27
CA ALA A 64 22.43 -7.29 20.23
C ALA A 64 20.91 -7.55 20.26
N ILE A 65 20.30 -7.86 19.11
CA ILE A 65 18.87 -8.21 19.04
C ILE A 65 18.58 -9.50 19.80
N LEU A 66 19.47 -10.49 19.76
CA LEU A 66 19.31 -11.73 20.52
C LEU A 66 19.46 -11.52 22.03
N SER A 67 20.20 -10.50 22.46
CA SER A 67 20.39 -10.20 23.89
C SER A 67 19.28 -9.29 24.45
N GLU A 68 18.86 -8.27 23.69
CA GLU A 68 18.01 -7.18 24.20
C GLU A 68 16.56 -7.25 23.71
N HIS A 69 16.30 -7.93 22.57
CA HIS A 69 15.01 -7.90 21.87
C HIS A 69 14.52 -9.28 21.44
N LEU A 70 14.95 -10.33 22.16
CA LEU A 70 14.65 -11.71 21.80
C LEU A 70 13.15 -12.01 21.85
N ASP A 71 12.45 -11.45 22.84
CA ASP A 71 11.01 -11.64 23.02
C ASP A 71 10.21 -11.00 21.89
N GLU A 72 10.55 -9.77 21.52
CA GLU A 72 9.92 -9.03 20.43
C GLU A 72 10.18 -9.74 19.10
N LEU A 73 11.42 -10.16 18.84
CA LEU A 73 11.77 -10.96 17.67
C LEU A 73 10.93 -12.24 17.60
N SER A 74 10.86 -12.98 18.70
CA SER A 74 10.19 -14.29 18.74
C SER A 74 8.68 -14.16 18.51
N ARG A 75 8.03 -13.14 19.08
CA ARG A 75 6.61 -12.83 18.82
C ARG A 75 6.36 -12.45 17.35
N ASN A 76 7.27 -11.69 16.74
CA ASN A 76 7.15 -11.33 15.33
C ASN A 76 7.37 -12.54 14.40
N LEU A 77 8.27 -13.46 14.75
CA LEU A 77 8.46 -14.70 14.00
C LEU A 77 7.27 -15.65 14.16
N LEU A 78 6.69 -15.76 15.36
CA LEU A 78 5.44 -16.49 15.60
C LEU A 78 4.31 -15.96 14.70
N PHE A 79 4.19 -14.65 14.58
CA PHE A 79 3.19 -14.03 13.72
C PHE A 79 3.35 -14.45 12.24
N LEU A 80 4.57 -14.40 11.71
CA LEU A 80 4.87 -14.84 10.34
C LEU A 80 4.58 -16.34 10.16
N TYR A 81 4.96 -17.15 11.15
CA TYR A 81 4.70 -18.59 11.17
C TYR A 81 3.19 -18.91 11.11
N GLN A 82 2.37 -18.21 11.90
CA GLN A 82 0.91 -18.37 11.90
C GLN A 82 0.26 -18.00 10.56
N LEU A 83 0.88 -17.12 9.77
CA LEU A 83 0.46 -16.80 8.41
C LEU A 83 0.85 -17.87 7.38
N GLY A 84 1.70 -18.83 7.76
CA GLY A 84 2.31 -19.82 6.87
C GLY A 84 3.52 -19.26 6.11
N LEU A 85 4.18 -18.25 6.66
CA LEU A 85 5.39 -17.64 6.11
C LEU A 85 6.60 -18.15 6.88
N TYR A 86 7.57 -18.70 6.18
CA TYR A 86 8.75 -19.35 6.77
C TYR A 86 10.03 -18.58 6.40
N PRO A 87 10.34 -17.47 7.12
CA PRO A 87 11.57 -16.72 6.86
C PRO A 87 12.81 -17.57 7.18
N VAL A 88 13.86 -17.41 6.39
CA VAL A 88 15.17 -18.02 6.67
C VAL A 88 15.95 -17.10 7.62
N ILE A 89 16.23 -17.57 8.81
CA ILE A 89 16.88 -16.77 9.86
C ILE A 89 18.38 -17.05 9.86
N VAL A 90 19.20 -16.01 9.71
CA VAL A 90 20.65 -16.09 9.92
C VAL A 90 21.05 -15.12 11.02
N HIS A 91 21.80 -15.60 12.01
CA HIS A 91 22.22 -14.77 13.14
C HIS A 91 23.74 -14.73 13.30
N GLY A 92 24.21 -13.67 13.98
CA GLY A 92 25.57 -13.56 14.47
C GLY A 92 25.60 -13.13 15.94
N ALA A 93 26.77 -13.21 16.58
CA ALA A 93 26.96 -12.91 18.01
C ALA A 93 28.11 -11.91 18.25
N GLY A 94 28.19 -10.86 17.42
CA GLY A 94 29.34 -9.94 17.37
C GLY A 94 29.66 -9.22 18.69
N PRO A 95 28.70 -8.49 19.29
CA PRO A 95 28.89 -7.82 20.59
C PRO A 95 29.25 -8.80 21.71
N GLN A 96 28.48 -9.88 21.85
CA GLN A 96 28.70 -10.92 22.88
C GLN A 96 30.09 -11.56 22.77
N LEU A 97 30.60 -11.73 21.55
CA LEU A 97 31.94 -12.27 21.32
C LEU A 97 33.03 -11.30 21.79
N ASN A 98 32.84 -9.99 21.59
CA ASN A 98 33.80 -9.00 22.10
C ASN A 98 33.88 -9.02 23.62
N ASP A 99 32.74 -9.13 24.29
CA ASP A 99 32.67 -9.13 25.75
C ASP A 99 33.32 -10.39 26.32
N LEU A 100 32.98 -11.57 25.78
CA LEU A 100 33.61 -12.84 26.20
C LEU A 100 35.12 -12.88 25.96
N LEU A 101 35.62 -12.31 24.84
CA LEU A 101 37.05 -12.25 24.58
C LEU A 101 37.76 -11.35 25.60
N ARG A 102 37.20 -10.19 25.92
CA ARG A 102 37.74 -9.29 26.95
C ARG A 102 37.75 -9.94 28.34
N GLU A 103 36.68 -10.64 28.71
CA GLU A 103 36.61 -11.42 29.97
C GLU A 103 37.66 -12.52 30.02
N ALA A 104 37.96 -13.17 28.88
CA ALA A 104 39.02 -14.16 28.75
C ALA A 104 40.43 -13.55 28.66
N GLY A 105 40.57 -12.22 28.73
CA GLY A 105 41.85 -11.51 28.61
C GLY A 105 42.42 -11.49 27.19
N VAL A 106 41.59 -11.73 26.17
CA VAL A 106 41.96 -11.68 24.75
C VAL A 106 41.44 -10.39 24.14
N GLU A 107 42.34 -9.50 23.71
CA GLU A 107 41.95 -8.27 23.04
C GLU A 107 41.40 -8.54 21.63
N PRO A 108 40.15 -8.12 21.31
CA PRO A 108 39.59 -8.29 19.96
C PRO A 108 40.41 -7.52 18.91
N GLN A 109 40.94 -8.24 17.92
CA GLN A 109 41.69 -7.64 16.81
C GLN A 109 40.82 -7.50 15.57
N PHE A 110 40.86 -6.31 14.97
CA PHE A 110 40.16 -6.00 13.72
C PHE A 110 41.14 -5.40 12.72
N GLU A 111 41.11 -5.89 11.49
CA GLU A 111 41.87 -5.38 10.37
C GLU A 111 40.91 -5.18 9.19
N GLU A 112 40.88 -3.96 8.63
CA GLU A 112 39.94 -3.58 7.55
C GLU A 112 38.47 -3.84 7.89
N GLY A 113 38.12 -3.76 9.18
CA GLY A 113 36.76 -4.03 9.67
C GLY A 113 36.41 -5.52 9.79
N ILE A 114 37.35 -6.42 9.49
CA ILE A 114 37.20 -7.87 9.63
C ILE A 114 37.90 -8.30 10.93
N ARG A 115 37.24 -9.16 11.72
CA ARG A 115 37.81 -9.72 12.94
C ARG A 115 38.86 -10.77 12.58
N VAL A 116 40.12 -10.53 12.97
CA VAL A 116 41.15 -11.56 12.90
C VAL A 116 40.75 -12.69 13.84
N THR A 117 40.61 -13.91 13.32
CA THR A 117 40.04 -15.02 14.08
C THR A 117 41.06 -16.16 14.17
N ASP A 118 41.79 -16.21 15.27
CA ASP A 118 42.71 -17.32 15.55
C ASP A 118 41.98 -18.57 16.07
N ALA A 119 42.72 -19.67 16.26
CA ALA A 119 42.12 -20.94 16.69
C ALA A 119 41.44 -20.83 18.07
N LYS A 120 41.97 -20.02 18.99
CA LYS A 120 41.40 -19.80 20.33
C LYS A 120 40.12 -18.98 20.24
N THR A 121 40.16 -17.88 19.49
CA THR A 121 39.01 -17.01 19.21
C THR A 121 37.91 -17.79 18.51
N LEU A 122 38.24 -18.66 17.55
CA LEU A 122 37.27 -19.51 16.87
C LEU A 122 36.58 -20.49 17.84
N ALA A 123 37.32 -21.08 18.78
CA ALA A 123 36.74 -21.99 19.77
C ALA A 123 35.74 -21.28 20.69
N VAL A 124 36.08 -20.05 21.15
CA VAL A 124 35.17 -19.20 21.93
C VAL A 124 33.95 -18.80 21.11
N ALA A 125 34.16 -18.35 19.86
CA ALA A 125 33.08 -17.99 18.95
C ALA A 125 32.13 -19.16 18.71
N ARG A 126 32.65 -20.36 18.42
CA ARG A 126 31.82 -21.55 18.18
C ARG A 126 30.89 -21.85 19.37
N LYS A 127 31.41 -21.79 20.59
CA LYS A 127 30.62 -22.03 21.80
C LYS A 127 29.53 -20.97 21.97
N LEU A 128 29.89 -19.69 21.87
CA LEU A 128 28.95 -18.57 21.98
C LEU A 128 27.84 -18.65 20.92
N PHE A 129 28.19 -18.89 19.65
CA PHE A 129 27.21 -18.98 18.58
C PHE A 129 26.22 -20.12 18.80
N LEU A 130 26.66 -21.25 19.37
CA LEU A 130 25.77 -22.34 19.76
C LEU A 130 24.83 -21.93 20.91
N GLU A 131 25.35 -21.24 21.92
CA GLU A 131 24.56 -20.74 23.05
C GLU A 131 23.47 -19.74 22.60
N GLU A 132 23.85 -18.73 21.81
CA GLU A 132 22.90 -17.74 21.27
C GLU A 132 21.91 -18.37 20.29
N HIS A 133 22.33 -19.39 19.52
CA HIS A 133 21.45 -20.15 18.65
C HIS A 133 20.37 -20.91 19.44
N LEU A 134 20.78 -21.60 20.51
CA LEU A 134 19.85 -22.35 21.36
C LEU A 134 18.87 -21.41 22.07
N LYS A 135 19.33 -20.28 22.60
CA LYS A 135 18.43 -19.26 23.19
C LYS A 135 17.30 -18.85 22.25
N LEU A 136 17.61 -18.61 20.97
CA LEU A 136 16.61 -18.25 19.98
C LEU A 136 15.65 -19.41 19.69
N VAL A 137 16.18 -20.61 19.47
CA VAL A 137 15.39 -21.80 19.14
C VAL A 137 14.47 -22.18 20.30
N ASP A 138 14.99 -22.23 21.53
CA ASP A 138 14.23 -22.54 22.73
C ASP A 138 13.10 -21.52 22.94
N ARG A 139 13.39 -20.24 22.74
CA ARG A 139 12.37 -19.20 22.88
C ARG A 139 11.25 -19.32 21.84
N LEU A 140 11.59 -19.71 20.61
CA LEU A 140 10.60 -19.96 19.56
C LEU A 140 9.78 -21.22 19.85
N ASP A 141 10.41 -22.28 20.36
CA ASP A 141 9.74 -23.53 20.74
C ASP A 141 8.74 -23.31 21.89
N GLU A 142 9.10 -22.51 22.90
CA GLU A 142 8.19 -22.08 23.97
C GLU A 142 6.91 -21.39 23.46
N LEU A 143 7.01 -20.68 22.33
CA LEU A 143 5.89 -20.01 21.67
C LEU A 143 5.12 -20.94 20.71
N GLY A 144 5.55 -22.19 20.55
CA GLY A 144 4.96 -23.18 19.65
C GLY A 144 5.37 -23.00 18.18
N VAL A 145 6.45 -22.26 17.91
CA VAL A 145 6.99 -22.09 16.56
C VAL A 145 7.90 -23.26 16.22
N GLN A 146 7.55 -24.02 15.20
CA GLN A 146 8.42 -25.10 14.73
C GLN A 146 9.63 -24.53 13.99
N THR A 147 10.82 -24.82 14.51
CA THR A 147 12.09 -24.40 13.92
C THR A 147 12.94 -25.60 13.50
N ARG A 148 13.93 -25.38 12.65
CA ARG A 148 14.97 -26.36 12.34
C ARG A 148 16.33 -25.68 12.35
N SER A 149 17.18 -26.11 13.28
CA SER A 149 18.59 -25.73 13.32
C SER A 149 19.34 -26.36 12.15
N LEU A 150 20.03 -25.55 11.35
CA LEU A 150 20.82 -26.01 10.21
C LEU A 150 22.30 -25.66 10.38
N SER A 151 23.18 -26.64 10.20
CA SER A 151 24.63 -26.51 10.11
C SER A 151 25.13 -26.95 8.73
N GLY A 152 26.38 -26.65 8.36
CA GLY A 152 26.95 -27.04 7.07
C GLY A 152 26.25 -26.44 5.84
N VAL A 153 25.50 -25.35 6.01
CA VAL A 153 24.82 -24.67 4.90
C VAL A 153 25.80 -23.83 4.09
N PHE A 154 26.74 -23.18 4.77
CA PHE A 154 27.76 -22.35 4.14
C PHE A 154 29.04 -23.17 3.95
N ILE A 155 29.40 -23.39 2.68
CA ILE A 155 30.72 -23.90 2.31
C ILE A 155 31.59 -22.70 1.95
N ALA A 156 32.78 -22.63 2.52
CA ALA A 156 33.69 -21.48 2.38
C ALA A 156 35.16 -21.90 2.26
N ASP A 157 35.93 -21.09 1.56
CA ASP A 157 37.38 -21.12 1.59
C ASP A 157 37.91 -20.10 2.60
N TYR A 158 39.20 -20.19 2.96
CA TYR A 158 39.86 -19.13 3.71
C TYR A 158 39.83 -17.82 2.91
N LEU A 159 39.35 -16.74 3.53
CA LEU A 159 39.31 -15.42 2.89
C LEU A 159 40.73 -14.91 2.63
N ASP A 160 41.56 -14.95 3.67
CA ASP A 160 43.01 -14.79 3.62
C ASP A 160 43.56 -15.45 4.90
N LYS A 161 44.23 -16.59 4.74
CA LYS A 161 44.67 -17.40 5.89
C LYS A 161 45.84 -16.76 6.64
N GLU A 162 46.67 -15.98 5.97
CA GLU A 162 47.83 -15.34 6.59
C GLU A 162 47.38 -14.09 7.36
N LYS A 163 46.47 -13.31 6.77
CA LYS A 163 45.97 -12.06 7.32
C LYS A 163 44.89 -12.26 8.39
N TRP A 164 43.83 -12.98 8.08
CA TRP A 164 42.64 -13.10 8.94
C TRP A 164 42.46 -14.47 9.59
N GLN A 165 43.33 -15.44 9.25
CA GLN A 165 43.33 -16.80 9.80
C GLN A 165 42.02 -17.54 9.52
N TYR A 166 41.23 -17.92 10.53
CA TYR A 166 40.02 -18.73 10.39
C TYR A 166 38.79 -17.90 9.99
N VAL A 167 38.95 -17.02 9.01
CA VAL A 167 37.86 -16.24 8.41
C VAL A 167 37.56 -16.78 7.01
N GLY A 168 36.27 -16.97 6.72
CA GLY A 168 35.80 -17.62 5.50
C GLY A 168 35.24 -16.67 4.45
N LYS A 169 35.47 -17.02 3.19
CA LYS A 169 34.76 -16.52 2.01
C LYS A 169 33.81 -17.60 1.53
N ILE A 170 32.50 -17.38 1.66
CA ILE A 170 31.50 -18.35 1.21
C ILE A 170 31.64 -18.56 -0.31
N THR A 171 31.74 -19.82 -0.71
CA THR A 171 31.85 -20.24 -2.11
C THR A 171 30.59 -20.97 -2.58
N LYS A 172 29.83 -21.57 -1.66
CA LYS A 172 28.59 -22.29 -1.97
C LYS A 172 27.62 -22.30 -0.80
N VAL A 173 26.33 -22.18 -1.13
CA VAL A 173 25.21 -22.32 -0.19
C VAL A 173 24.44 -23.61 -0.50
N ASN A 174 24.31 -24.50 0.48
CA ASN A 174 23.52 -25.72 0.37
C ASN A 174 22.04 -25.45 0.67
N LYS A 175 21.28 -25.10 -0.37
CA LYS A 175 19.84 -24.79 -0.24
C LYS A 175 18.94 -25.98 0.11
N ALA A 176 19.37 -27.22 -0.15
CA ALA A 176 18.49 -28.39 -0.04
C ALA A 176 17.97 -28.61 1.39
N ALA A 177 18.80 -28.32 2.40
CA ALA A 177 18.40 -28.43 3.80
C ALA A 177 17.39 -27.35 4.21
N ILE A 178 17.57 -26.12 3.70
CA ILE A 178 16.67 -24.98 3.91
C ILE A 178 15.31 -25.27 3.27
N GLU A 179 15.29 -25.67 2.00
CA GLU A 179 14.07 -25.99 1.26
C GLU A 179 13.26 -27.10 1.94
N LYS A 180 13.93 -28.17 2.40
CA LYS A 180 13.28 -29.25 3.16
C LYS A 180 12.73 -28.81 4.51
N SER A 181 13.37 -27.85 5.18
CA SER A 181 12.84 -27.27 6.41
C SER A 181 11.51 -26.56 6.15
N ILE A 182 11.51 -25.70 5.13
CA ILE A 182 10.34 -24.92 4.73
C ILE A 182 9.20 -25.84 4.26
N ASP A 183 9.52 -26.88 3.48
CA ASP A 183 8.54 -27.88 3.03
C ASP A 183 7.92 -28.67 4.19
N SER A 184 8.65 -28.80 5.31
CA SER A 184 8.14 -29.43 6.54
C SER A 184 7.33 -28.46 7.42
N GLY A 185 7.18 -27.20 7.00
CA GLY A 185 6.56 -26.15 7.80
C GLY A 185 7.41 -25.70 8.98
N CYS A 186 8.74 -25.81 8.92
CA CYS A 186 9.64 -25.36 9.99
C CYS A 186 10.46 -24.15 9.55
N ILE A 187 10.58 -23.13 10.41
CA ILE A 187 11.46 -21.97 10.20
C ILE A 187 12.93 -22.43 10.28
N PRO A 188 13.71 -22.31 9.20
CA PRO A 188 15.14 -22.66 9.23
C PRO A 188 15.93 -21.56 9.95
N VAL A 189 16.72 -21.96 10.94
CA VAL A 189 17.58 -21.08 11.74
C VAL A 189 19.05 -21.47 11.54
N LEU A 190 19.90 -20.49 11.23
CA LEU A 190 21.30 -20.67 10.89
C LEU A 190 22.18 -19.71 11.70
N SER A 191 23.38 -20.16 12.07
CA SER A 191 24.47 -19.28 12.48
C SER A 191 25.29 -18.83 11.26
N SER A 192 25.96 -17.68 11.34
CA SER A 192 26.88 -17.21 10.29
C SER A 192 28.25 -17.91 10.29
N MET A 193 28.31 -19.18 10.68
CA MET A 193 29.54 -19.98 10.58
C MET A 193 29.55 -20.77 9.27
N ALA A 194 30.72 -20.89 8.66
CA ALA A 194 30.91 -21.69 7.46
C ALA A 194 31.90 -22.83 7.70
N GLU A 195 31.92 -23.78 6.77
CA GLU A 195 32.80 -24.94 6.82
C GLU A 195 33.56 -25.05 5.49
N THR A 196 34.85 -25.39 5.55
CA THR A 196 35.60 -25.81 4.36
C THR A 196 35.09 -27.16 3.84
N GLU A 197 35.43 -27.53 2.61
CA GLU A 197 35.10 -28.88 2.10
C GLU A 197 35.67 -30.01 2.97
N GLY A 198 36.77 -29.75 3.70
CA GLY A 198 37.36 -30.67 4.67
C GLY A 198 36.72 -30.64 6.07
N GLY A 199 35.68 -29.84 6.29
CA GLY A 199 34.94 -29.74 7.56
C GLY A 199 35.56 -28.82 8.62
N HIS A 200 36.58 -28.01 8.28
CA HIS A 200 37.09 -26.98 9.20
C HIS A 200 36.13 -25.80 9.28
N LEU A 201 35.79 -25.39 10.50
CA LEU A 201 34.96 -24.22 10.75
C LEU A 201 35.71 -22.92 10.45
N LEU A 202 34.98 -21.95 9.90
CA LEU A 202 35.43 -20.60 9.58
C LEU A 202 34.40 -19.59 10.06
N ASN A 203 34.89 -18.48 10.60
CA ASN A 203 34.07 -17.33 10.97
C ASN A 203 33.68 -16.54 9.71
N VAL A 204 32.41 -16.15 9.59
CA VAL A 204 31.92 -15.32 8.48
C VAL A 204 31.07 -14.18 9.03
N ASN A 205 31.19 -13.00 8.39
CA ASN A 205 30.33 -11.87 8.69
C ASN A 205 28.86 -12.24 8.41
N ALA A 206 27.98 -12.01 9.39
CA ALA A 206 26.56 -12.32 9.28
C ALA A 206 25.85 -11.56 8.15
N ASP A 207 26.28 -10.34 7.82
CA ASP A 207 25.69 -9.57 6.71
C ASP A 207 26.09 -10.18 5.35
N VAL A 208 27.32 -10.68 5.23
CA VAL A 208 27.81 -11.43 4.06
C VAL A 208 27.09 -12.78 3.96
N ALA A 209 26.93 -13.51 5.06
CA ALA A 209 26.19 -14.76 5.08
C ALA A 209 24.73 -14.58 4.65
N ALA A 210 24.07 -13.51 5.11
CA ALA A 210 22.73 -13.15 4.68
C ALA A 210 22.64 -12.80 3.19
N ALA A 211 23.62 -12.05 2.68
CA ALA A 211 23.70 -11.72 1.26
C ALA A 211 23.87 -12.98 0.40
N GLU A 212 24.75 -13.91 0.78
CA GLU A 212 24.95 -15.16 0.04
C GLU A 212 23.73 -16.10 0.10
N LEU A 213 23.03 -16.16 1.24
CA LEU A 213 21.71 -16.81 1.31
C LEU A 213 20.73 -16.17 0.34
N ALA A 214 20.66 -14.84 0.31
CA ALA A 214 19.75 -14.13 -0.56
C ALA A 214 20.07 -14.37 -2.04
N ARG A 215 21.36 -14.37 -2.44
CA ARG A 215 21.78 -14.72 -3.80
C ARG A 215 21.38 -16.16 -4.17
N ALA A 216 21.47 -17.09 -3.24
CA ALA A 216 21.13 -18.50 -3.50
C ALA A 216 19.62 -18.79 -3.53
N LEU A 217 18.82 -18.05 -2.75
CA LEU A 217 17.38 -18.30 -2.55
C LEU A 217 16.47 -17.35 -3.34
N GLU A 218 16.99 -16.19 -3.77
CA GLU A 218 16.25 -15.12 -4.43
C GLU A 218 14.96 -14.73 -3.70
N PRO A 219 15.02 -14.35 -2.42
CA PRO A 219 13.83 -13.98 -1.66
C PRO A 219 13.26 -12.64 -2.14
N LEU A 220 11.97 -12.42 -1.89
CA LEU A 220 11.32 -11.12 -2.08
C LEU A 220 11.84 -10.06 -1.10
N LYS A 221 12.16 -10.48 0.13
CA LYS A 221 12.62 -9.60 1.19
C LYS A 221 13.95 -10.08 1.77
N VAL A 222 14.92 -9.18 1.86
CA VAL A 222 16.13 -9.36 2.66
C VAL A 222 16.04 -8.36 3.81
N VAL A 223 15.95 -8.84 5.04
CA VAL A 223 15.70 -7.98 6.20
C VAL A 223 16.92 -7.98 7.10
N TYR A 224 17.48 -6.81 7.38
CA TYR A 224 18.54 -6.60 8.36
C TYR A 224 17.95 -5.97 9.62
N LEU A 225 17.86 -6.75 10.70
CA LEU A 225 17.40 -6.24 11.99
C LEU A 225 18.55 -5.50 12.70
N SER A 226 18.26 -4.27 13.13
CA SER A 226 19.20 -3.42 13.87
C SER A 226 18.49 -2.57 14.91
N GLU A 227 19.17 -2.27 16.02
CA GLU A 227 18.66 -1.43 17.10
C GLU A 227 18.36 0.01 16.63
N LYS A 228 19.13 0.52 15.66
CA LYS A 228 18.90 1.87 15.10
C LYS A 228 17.62 1.96 14.26
N GLY A 229 17.13 0.83 13.75
CA GLY A 229 15.88 0.76 13.03
C GLY A 229 15.80 1.53 11.70
N GLY A 230 16.93 1.75 11.02
CA GLY A 230 16.98 2.42 9.72
C GLY A 230 18.32 3.07 9.42
N LEU A 231 18.39 3.72 8.26
CA LEU A 231 19.42 4.66 7.86
C LEU A 231 18.91 6.09 8.06
N PHE A 232 19.83 7.01 8.32
CA PHE A 232 19.53 8.40 8.63
C PHE A 232 20.30 9.33 7.69
N ASP A 233 19.67 10.43 7.31
CA ASP A 233 20.26 11.46 6.47
C ASP A 233 21.14 12.44 7.25
N GLY A 234 21.61 13.49 6.58
CA GLY A 234 22.47 14.52 7.18
C GLY A 234 21.79 15.36 8.26
N ASP A 235 20.46 15.44 8.25
CA ASP A 235 19.66 16.17 9.21
C ASP A 235 19.20 15.27 10.38
N GLY A 236 19.63 14.01 10.37
CA GLY A 236 19.26 13.01 11.37
C GLY A 236 17.84 12.46 11.19
N GLN A 237 17.20 12.73 10.04
CA GLN A 237 15.89 12.17 9.71
C GLN A 237 16.06 10.75 9.15
N LYS A 238 15.10 9.88 9.46
CA LYS A 238 15.11 8.51 8.97
C LYS A 238 14.76 8.50 7.47
N ILE A 239 15.60 7.85 6.67
CA ILE A 239 15.35 7.63 5.24
C ILE A 239 14.33 6.49 5.13
N SER A 240 13.13 6.77 4.64
CA SER A 240 12.07 5.74 4.52
C SER A 240 12.34 4.75 3.39
N HIS A 241 12.82 5.24 2.24
CA HIS A 241 13.11 4.41 1.08
C HIS A 241 14.27 4.96 0.25
N ILE A 242 14.90 4.08 -0.53
CA ILE A 242 15.95 4.40 -1.50
C ILE A 242 15.68 3.64 -2.80
N ASN A 243 15.49 4.36 -3.92
CA ASN A 243 15.46 3.77 -5.26
C ASN A 243 16.85 3.86 -5.89
N LEU A 244 17.60 2.76 -5.89
CA LEU A 244 19.01 2.76 -6.27
C LEU A 244 19.27 3.19 -7.72
N ASP A 245 18.40 2.83 -8.66
CA ASP A 245 18.59 3.18 -10.09
C ASP A 245 18.53 4.70 -10.32
N GLU A 246 17.85 5.45 -9.45
CA GLU A 246 17.69 6.92 -9.56
C GLU A 246 18.59 7.68 -8.56
N GLU A 247 18.61 7.23 -7.30
CA GLU A 247 19.12 8.02 -6.18
C GLU A 247 20.57 7.66 -5.79
N PHE A 248 21.11 6.53 -6.25
CA PHE A 248 22.37 6.00 -5.74
C PHE A 248 23.55 6.98 -5.90
N ASP A 249 23.78 7.49 -7.11
CA ASP A 249 24.93 8.36 -7.37
C ASP A 249 24.82 9.68 -6.59
N GLN A 250 23.61 10.24 -6.50
CA GLN A 250 23.34 11.42 -5.71
C GLN A 250 23.61 11.17 -4.22
N LEU A 251 23.09 10.09 -3.64
CA LEU A 251 23.30 9.72 -2.24
C LEU A 251 24.77 9.47 -1.93
N MET A 252 25.49 8.79 -2.83
CA MET A 252 26.91 8.50 -2.66
C MET A 252 27.78 9.76 -2.71
N SER A 253 27.36 10.80 -3.45
CA SER A 253 28.08 12.09 -3.51
C SER A 253 27.87 12.99 -2.29
N GLN A 254 26.87 12.71 -1.45
CA GLN A 254 26.56 13.55 -0.29
C GLN A 254 27.66 13.49 0.78
N ALA A 255 28.06 14.66 1.30
CA ALA A 255 29.08 14.77 2.34
C ALA A 255 28.67 14.10 3.67
N TRP A 256 27.36 14.07 3.97
CA TRP A 256 26.84 13.46 5.18
C TRP A 256 26.80 11.92 5.12
N CYS A 257 26.93 11.32 3.94
CA CYS A 257 26.91 9.86 3.75
C CYS A 257 28.22 9.25 4.29
N ARG A 258 28.28 9.09 5.62
CA ARG A 258 29.45 8.58 6.36
C ARG A 258 29.78 7.14 5.94
N TYR A 259 31.01 6.72 6.25
CA TYR A 259 31.56 5.40 5.87
C TYR A 259 30.60 4.22 6.12
N GLY A 260 29.97 4.13 7.29
CA GLY A 260 29.04 3.05 7.62
C GLY A 260 27.74 3.05 6.80
N THR A 261 27.10 4.21 6.63
CA THR A 261 25.88 4.34 5.81
C THR A 261 26.20 4.08 4.33
N ARG A 262 27.32 4.62 3.85
CA ARG A 262 27.81 4.41 2.48
C ARG A 262 28.06 2.93 2.20
N LEU A 263 28.73 2.22 3.12
CA LEU A 263 29.00 0.80 2.98
C LEU A 263 27.70 -0.01 2.85
N LYS A 264 26.73 0.23 3.74
CA LYS A 264 25.44 -0.48 3.71
C LYS A 264 24.65 -0.27 2.42
N ILE A 265 24.63 0.97 1.91
CA ILE A 265 23.93 1.26 0.64
C ILE A 265 24.65 0.57 -0.53
N LYS A 266 26.00 0.58 -0.53
CA LYS A 266 26.80 -0.09 -1.56
C LYS A 266 26.60 -1.61 -1.55
N GLU A 267 26.69 -2.26 -0.39
CA GLU A 267 26.46 -3.69 -0.24
C GLU A 267 25.02 -4.07 -0.63
N SER A 268 24.03 -3.25 -0.25
CA SER A 268 22.64 -3.46 -0.66
C SER A 268 22.46 -3.36 -2.17
N LYS A 269 23.15 -2.43 -2.84
CA LYS A 269 23.16 -2.31 -4.30
C LYS A 269 23.77 -3.55 -4.96
N GLU A 270 24.97 -3.94 -4.55
CA GLU A 270 25.67 -5.11 -5.09
C GLU A 270 24.88 -6.42 -4.88
N LEU A 271 24.12 -6.51 -3.79
CA LEU A 271 23.20 -7.62 -3.58
C LEU A 271 22.02 -7.55 -4.55
N LEU A 272 21.30 -6.43 -4.56
CA LEU A 272 20.08 -6.25 -5.34
C LEU A 272 20.31 -6.31 -6.85
N GLU A 273 21.50 -5.95 -7.35
CA GLU A 273 21.88 -6.12 -8.76
C GLU A 273 21.87 -7.57 -9.22
N THR A 274 22.07 -8.53 -8.30
CA THR A 274 22.02 -9.97 -8.60
C THR A 274 20.65 -10.61 -8.34
N LEU A 275 19.73 -9.88 -7.71
CA LEU A 275 18.40 -10.36 -7.39
C LEU A 275 17.37 -9.86 -8.41
N PRO A 276 16.22 -10.54 -8.53
CA PRO A 276 15.09 -10.02 -9.31
C PRO A 276 14.69 -8.60 -8.87
N ARG A 277 14.18 -7.76 -9.80
CA ARG A 277 13.70 -6.39 -9.48
C ARG A 277 12.60 -6.36 -8.41
N SER A 278 11.86 -7.46 -8.24
CA SER A 278 10.84 -7.61 -7.18
C SER A 278 11.43 -7.74 -5.78
N SER A 279 12.72 -8.05 -5.65
CA SER A 279 13.40 -8.17 -4.37
C SER A 279 13.73 -6.80 -3.77
N SER A 280 13.71 -6.72 -2.45
CA SER A 280 14.07 -5.51 -1.72
C SER A 280 14.83 -5.84 -0.44
N VAL A 281 15.65 -4.90 0.00
CA VAL A 281 16.38 -4.94 1.27
C VAL A 281 15.70 -4.00 2.25
N ALA A 282 15.43 -4.43 3.47
CA ALA A 282 14.87 -3.59 4.52
C ALA A 282 15.80 -3.55 5.74
N ILE A 283 16.07 -2.35 6.26
CA ILE A 283 16.86 -2.15 7.48
C ILE A 283 15.92 -1.56 8.54
N ILE A 284 15.59 -2.35 9.56
CA ILE A 284 14.50 -2.04 10.50
C ILE A 284 14.81 -2.46 11.93
N HIS A 285 14.00 -1.96 12.86
CA HIS A 285 13.99 -2.42 14.24
C HIS A 285 13.11 -3.68 14.34
N PRO A 286 13.38 -4.64 15.24
CA PRO A 286 12.53 -5.81 15.43
C PRO A 286 11.04 -5.47 15.62
N ASN A 287 10.73 -4.43 16.39
CA ASN A 287 9.34 -3.97 16.63
C ASN A 287 8.59 -3.56 15.35
N ASP A 288 9.34 -3.18 14.32
CA ASP A 288 8.80 -2.68 13.07
C ASP A 288 8.70 -3.76 11.99
N LEU A 289 9.07 -5.02 12.30
CA LEU A 289 9.10 -6.11 11.31
C LEU A 289 7.78 -6.31 10.60
N GLN A 290 6.66 -6.32 11.33
CA GLN A 290 5.34 -6.50 10.72
C GLN A 290 4.96 -5.29 9.86
N LYS A 291 5.20 -4.08 10.36
CA LYS A 291 4.85 -2.86 9.65
C LYS A 291 5.64 -2.74 8.34
N GLU A 292 6.92 -3.08 8.35
CA GLU A 292 7.76 -3.07 7.15
C GLU A 292 7.35 -4.14 6.12
N LEU A 293 6.98 -5.33 6.58
CA LEU A 293 6.64 -6.42 5.68
C LEU A 293 5.24 -6.30 5.06
N PHE A 294 4.31 -5.59 5.72
CA PHE A 294 2.90 -5.59 5.34
C PHE A 294 2.30 -4.19 5.08
N THR A 295 3.08 -3.11 5.12
CA THR A 295 2.59 -1.76 4.81
C THR A 295 3.51 -1.03 3.85
N ASP A 296 2.96 -0.15 3.03
CA ASP A 296 3.74 0.65 2.07
C ASP A 296 4.50 1.79 2.76
N SER A 297 3.93 2.30 3.85
CA SER A 297 4.58 3.36 4.65
C SER A 297 5.88 2.90 5.32
N GLY A 298 6.01 1.60 5.57
CA GLY A 298 7.16 1.00 6.26
C GLY A 298 7.40 1.60 7.64
N ALA A 299 8.53 1.22 8.25
CA ALA A 299 8.99 1.85 9.48
C ALA A 299 10.52 1.93 9.61
N GLY A 300 11.27 1.31 8.72
CA GLY A 300 12.72 1.56 8.59
C GLY A 300 13.09 2.14 7.25
N THR A 301 14.20 1.67 6.70
CA THR A 301 14.69 2.06 5.38
C THR A 301 14.53 0.89 4.41
N LEU A 302 13.67 1.09 3.42
CA LEU A 302 13.45 0.16 2.31
C LEU A 302 14.34 0.51 1.12
N ILE A 303 15.30 -0.35 0.81
CA ILE A 303 16.20 -0.21 -0.34
C ILE A 303 15.73 -1.17 -1.43
N ARG A 304 15.59 -0.66 -2.64
CA ARG A 304 15.26 -1.44 -3.82
C ARG A 304 15.99 -0.87 -5.01
N ARG A 305 16.10 -1.65 -6.08
CA ARG A 305 16.55 -1.09 -7.37
C ARG A 305 15.65 0.07 -7.80
N GLY A 306 14.35 -0.10 -7.53
CA GLY A 306 13.32 0.78 -8.06
C GLY A 306 13.14 0.51 -9.54
N ASP A 307 12.19 1.21 -10.11
CA ASP A 307 12.00 1.22 -11.55
C ASP A 307 12.35 2.61 -12.06
N LYS A 308 13.27 2.68 -13.02
CA LYS A 308 13.58 3.94 -13.67
C LYS A 308 12.36 4.38 -14.46
N ILE A 309 11.78 5.51 -14.07
CA ILE A 309 10.66 6.08 -14.81
C ILE A 309 11.22 6.70 -16.08
N GLN A 310 10.87 6.09 -17.21
CA GLN A 310 11.15 6.62 -18.53
C GLN A 310 10.10 7.67 -18.86
N LYS A 311 10.57 8.77 -19.46
CA LYS A 311 9.74 9.86 -19.97
C LYS A 311 9.99 9.97 -21.46
N VAL A 312 8.91 9.91 -22.24
CA VAL A 312 8.96 10.04 -23.70
C VAL A 312 7.86 10.98 -24.18
N THR A 313 8.09 11.66 -25.30
CA THR A 313 7.11 12.57 -25.92
C THR A 313 6.70 12.16 -27.33
N SER A 314 7.31 11.11 -27.87
CA SER A 314 6.95 10.52 -29.17
C SER A 314 6.82 9.00 -29.11
N LEU A 315 6.03 8.43 -30.03
CA LEU A 315 5.82 6.98 -30.11
C LEU A 315 7.09 6.22 -30.54
N THR A 316 8.00 6.87 -31.25
CA THR A 316 9.27 6.27 -31.69
C THR A 316 10.24 6.01 -30.54
N GLU A 317 10.10 6.73 -29.43
CA GLU A 317 10.97 6.60 -28.25
C GLU A 317 10.62 5.42 -27.34
N PHE A 318 9.43 4.81 -27.49
CA PHE A 318 9.02 3.65 -26.67
C PHE A 318 9.83 2.37 -26.95
N GLY A 319 10.61 2.33 -28.04
CA GLY A 319 11.38 1.15 -28.47
C GLY A 319 10.53 0.00 -29.03
N ASP A 320 9.51 -0.45 -28.28
CA ASP A 320 8.60 -1.53 -28.65
C ASP A 320 7.12 -1.09 -28.60
N LEU A 321 6.59 -0.72 -29.77
CA LEU A 321 5.20 -0.32 -29.94
C LEU A 321 4.21 -1.47 -29.70
N LYS A 322 4.61 -2.74 -29.90
CA LYS A 322 3.73 -3.88 -29.61
C LYS A 322 3.54 -4.02 -28.11
N LYS A 323 4.61 -3.89 -27.33
CA LYS A 323 4.55 -3.90 -25.85
C LYS A 323 3.64 -2.78 -25.34
N LEU A 324 3.72 -1.57 -25.90
CA LEU A 324 2.81 -0.46 -25.56
C LEU A 324 1.33 -0.84 -25.79
N LYS A 325 1.00 -1.39 -26.98
CA LYS A 325 -0.37 -1.79 -27.30
C LYS A 325 -0.88 -2.88 -26.35
N VAL A 326 -0.07 -3.89 -26.06
CA VAL A 326 -0.42 -4.96 -25.10
C VAL A 326 -0.69 -4.38 -23.70
N THR A 327 0.16 -3.46 -23.22
CA THR A 327 -0.04 -2.80 -21.93
C THR A 327 -1.36 -2.01 -21.90
N LEU A 328 -1.66 -1.28 -22.98
CA LEU A 328 -2.92 -0.55 -23.10
C LEU A 328 -4.13 -1.49 -23.20
N VAL A 329 -4.01 -2.74 -23.65
CA VAL A 329 -5.18 -3.66 -23.68
C VAL A 329 -5.42 -4.32 -22.33
N ARG A 330 -4.36 -4.56 -21.53
CA ARG A 330 -4.34 -5.44 -20.34
C ARG A 330 -5.49 -5.28 -19.35
N ASP A 331 -5.95 -4.06 -19.10
CA ASP A 331 -6.95 -3.76 -18.06
C ASP A 331 -8.33 -3.43 -18.65
N ARG A 332 -8.58 -3.83 -19.91
CA ARG A 332 -9.78 -3.45 -20.68
C ARG A 332 -10.45 -4.66 -21.34
N GLU A 333 -11.69 -4.92 -20.94
CA GLU A 333 -12.51 -6.01 -21.50
C GLU A 333 -13.41 -5.49 -22.64
N GLY A 334 -13.38 -6.18 -23.78
CA GLY A 334 -14.31 -5.93 -24.88
C GLY A 334 -13.81 -6.49 -26.22
N PRO A 335 -14.71 -6.99 -27.10
CA PRO A 335 -14.34 -7.59 -28.39
C PRO A 335 -13.65 -6.63 -29.37
N GLU A 336 -13.63 -5.31 -29.10
CA GLU A 336 -13.00 -4.27 -29.92
C GLU A 336 -11.86 -3.50 -29.20
N ALA A 337 -11.37 -4.01 -28.07
CA ALA A 337 -10.35 -3.30 -27.27
C ALA A 337 -9.08 -3.03 -28.07
N GLU A 338 -8.57 -4.02 -28.82
CA GLU A 338 -7.37 -3.88 -29.65
C GLU A 338 -7.55 -2.84 -30.76
N ALA A 339 -8.66 -2.89 -31.51
CA ALA A 339 -8.95 -1.94 -32.57
C ALA A 339 -9.12 -0.50 -32.05
N THR A 340 -9.64 -0.34 -30.83
CA THR A 340 -9.79 0.97 -30.19
C THR A 340 -8.43 1.53 -29.73
N VAL A 341 -7.56 0.67 -29.18
CA VAL A 341 -6.19 1.03 -28.83
C VAL A 341 -5.41 1.43 -30.07
N ASP A 342 -5.54 0.71 -31.18
CA ASP A 342 -4.87 1.07 -32.45
C ASP A 342 -5.26 2.47 -32.93
N ARG A 343 -6.57 2.77 -32.98
CA ARG A 343 -7.05 4.12 -33.36
C ARG A 343 -6.59 5.21 -32.40
N TRP A 344 -6.37 4.89 -31.13
CA TRP A 344 -5.90 5.86 -30.14
C TRP A 344 -4.39 6.08 -30.23
N VAL A 345 -3.62 5.02 -30.48
CA VAL A 345 -2.19 5.13 -30.79
C VAL A 345 -1.97 5.96 -32.06
N ASP A 346 -2.82 5.82 -33.07
CA ASP A 346 -2.77 6.69 -34.25
C ASP A 346 -3.08 8.15 -33.91
N TYR A 347 -4.06 8.41 -33.03
CA TYR A 347 -4.34 9.77 -32.53
C TYR A 347 -3.13 10.38 -31.78
N LEU A 348 -2.37 9.59 -31.02
CA LEU A 348 -1.15 10.06 -30.35
C LEU A 348 -0.02 10.44 -31.32
N LYS A 349 -0.04 9.99 -32.59
CA LYS A 349 0.94 10.44 -33.59
C LYS A 349 0.76 11.91 -33.96
N GLU A 350 -0.48 12.38 -33.94
CA GLU A 350 -0.86 13.72 -34.43
C GLU A 350 -1.03 14.72 -33.28
N ASN A 351 -1.00 14.26 -32.03
CA ASN A 351 -1.29 15.09 -30.85
C ASN A 351 -0.13 15.04 -29.86
N PRO A 352 0.27 16.17 -29.26
CA PRO A 352 1.32 16.19 -28.26
C PRO A 352 0.89 15.42 -27.01
N PHE A 353 1.81 14.63 -26.46
CA PHE A 353 1.64 13.91 -25.20
C PHE A 353 2.99 13.76 -24.49
N THR A 354 2.94 13.46 -23.21
CA THR A 354 4.08 12.95 -22.45
C THR A 354 3.68 11.65 -21.80
N ALA A 355 4.46 10.60 -22.01
CA ALA A 355 4.24 9.31 -21.38
C ALA A 355 5.30 9.01 -20.34
N TYR A 356 4.87 8.41 -19.24
CA TYR A 356 5.67 8.00 -18.10
C TYR A 356 5.45 6.51 -17.86
N PHE A 357 6.51 5.73 -17.82
CA PHE A 357 6.42 4.28 -17.60
C PHE A 357 7.70 3.71 -17.01
N ASP A 358 7.61 2.57 -16.34
CA ASP A 358 8.77 1.79 -15.94
C ASP A 358 9.27 0.84 -17.05
N ASP A 359 10.52 0.39 -16.95
CA ASP A 359 11.11 -0.62 -17.85
C ASP A 359 10.20 -1.86 -18.06
N GLY A 360 9.51 -2.28 -17.00
CA GLY A 360 8.62 -3.43 -16.98
C GLY A 360 7.25 -3.19 -17.64
N MET A 361 6.86 -1.94 -17.88
CA MET A 361 5.48 -1.54 -18.21
C MET A 361 4.46 -2.01 -17.15
N ASN A 362 4.91 -2.08 -15.89
CA ASN A 362 4.06 -2.33 -14.73
C ASN A 362 3.14 -1.14 -14.45
N CYS A 363 3.56 0.08 -14.79
CA CYS A 363 2.80 1.32 -14.74
C CYS A 363 3.03 2.08 -16.04
N LEU A 364 1.96 2.55 -16.67
CA LEU A 364 2.00 3.44 -17.82
C LEU A 364 0.98 4.56 -17.61
N ALA A 365 1.47 5.79 -17.64
CA ALA A 365 0.67 7.00 -17.61
C ALA A 365 0.92 7.81 -18.88
N ILE A 366 -0.14 8.33 -19.51
CA ILE A 366 -0.01 9.26 -20.64
C ILE A 366 -0.76 10.52 -20.28
N VAL A 367 -0.03 11.64 -20.26
CA VAL A 367 -0.54 12.98 -19.97
C VAL A 367 -0.58 13.77 -21.26
N MET A 368 -1.74 14.38 -21.53
CA MET A 368 -1.90 15.32 -22.63
C MET A 368 -1.79 16.74 -22.09
N PRO A 369 -0.91 17.59 -22.65
CA PRO A 369 -0.79 18.98 -22.23
C PRO A 369 -2.05 19.79 -22.59
N PRO A 370 -2.21 21.00 -21.99
CA PRO A 370 -3.25 21.94 -22.40
C PRO A 370 -3.13 22.25 -23.90
N GLY A 371 -4.25 22.42 -24.58
CA GLY A 371 -4.30 22.66 -26.02
C GLY A 371 -5.73 22.93 -26.50
N ASP A 372 -5.97 22.92 -27.81
CA ASP A 372 -7.29 23.22 -28.37
C ASP A 372 -8.39 22.32 -27.78
N GLY A 373 -9.32 22.94 -27.04
CA GLY A 373 -10.41 22.25 -26.33
C GLY A 373 -10.02 21.58 -25.00
N ARG A 374 -8.77 21.69 -24.55
CA ARG A 374 -8.31 21.19 -23.24
C ARG A 374 -7.71 22.34 -22.42
N PRO A 375 -8.48 22.93 -21.49
CA PRO A 375 -8.01 24.08 -20.71
C PRO A 375 -6.91 23.72 -19.70
N MET A 376 -6.72 22.42 -19.40
CA MET A 376 -5.75 21.92 -18.43
C MET A 376 -5.08 20.63 -18.91
N ALA A 377 -3.89 20.36 -18.34
CA ALA A 377 -3.21 19.09 -18.57
C ALA A 377 -4.07 17.95 -18.04
N THR A 378 -4.22 16.89 -18.82
CA THR A 378 -5.10 15.78 -18.47
C THR A 378 -4.36 14.45 -18.53
N LEU A 379 -4.51 13.65 -17.48
CA LEU A 379 -4.12 12.25 -17.51
C LEU A 379 -5.12 11.46 -18.36
N ALA A 380 -4.70 11.12 -19.58
CA ALA A 380 -5.54 10.47 -20.58
C ALA A 380 -5.67 8.95 -20.37
N THR A 381 -4.67 8.32 -19.75
CA THR A 381 -4.72 6.92 -19.31
C THR A 381 -3.73 6.71 -18.18
N LEU A 382 -4.09 5.82 -17.26
CA LEU A 382 -3.20 5.28 -16.23
C LEU A 382 -3.50 3.79 -16.07
N THR A 383 -2.56 2.94 -16.48
CA THR A 383 -2.70 1.47 -16.40
C THR A 383 -1.62 0.91 -15.50
N ILE A 384 -2.01 0.23 -14.42
CA ILE A 384 -1.08 -0.26 -13.38
C ILE A 384 -1.37 -1.73 -13.10
N THR A 385 -0.33 -2.57 -13.18
CA THR A 385 -0.43 -3.99 -12.83
C THR A 385 -0.58 -4.16 -11.32
N LYS A 386 -1.04 -5.33 -10.88
CA LYS A 386 -1.00 -5.69 -9.45
C LYS A 386 0.42 -5.56 -8.85
N PRO A 387 1.49 -6.09 -9.48
CA PRO A 387 2.86 -5.80 -9.06
C PRO A 387 3.19 -4.31 -8.98
N GLY A 388 2.80 -3.49 -9.97
CA GLY A 388 3.10 -2.06 -9.99
C GLY A 388 2.45 -1.26 -8.86
N TRP A 389 1.26 -1.68 -8.41
CA TRP A 389 0.64 -1.14 -7.19
C TRP A 389 1.44 -1.51 -5.94
N LEU A 390 1.90 -2.76 -5.85
CA LEU A 390 2.63 -3.29 -4.69
C LEU A 390 4.09 -2.82 -4.61
N THR A 391 4.70 -2.49 -5.74
CA THR A 391 6.10 -2.02 -5.81
C THR A 391 6.18 -0.50 -5.84
N ASN A 392 5.15 0.23 -5.39
CA ASN A 392 5.13 1.69 -5.30
C ASN A 392 5.49 2.43 -6.62
N VAL A 393 5.37 1.75 -7.77
CA VAL A 393 5.71 2.34 -9.09
C VAL A 393 4.69 3.40 -9.45
N ALA A 394 3.43 3.19 -9.05
CA ALA A 394 2.35 4.16 -9.17
C ALA A 394 2.73 5.51 -8.53
N GLU A 395 3.32 5.49 -7.33
CA GLU A 395 3.81 6.71 -6.65
C GLU A 395 4.91 7.39 -7.43
N ASN A 396 5.94 6.63 -7.83
CA ASN A 396 7.08 7.18 -8.56
C ASN A 396 6.65 7.85 -9.87
N VAL A 397 5.75 7.20 -10.62
CA VAL A 397 5.17 7.77 -11.85
C VAL A 397 4.38 9.05 -11.54
N PHE A 398 3.56 9.05 -10.49
CA PHE A 398 2.76 10.22 -10.15
C PHE A 398 3.61 11.41 -9.65
N VAL A 399 4.70 11.15 -8.92
CA VAL A 399 5.70 12.16 -8.53
C VAL A 399 6.37 12.76 -9.76
N ALA A 400 6.77 11.92 -10.73
CA ALA A 400 7.35 12.38 -12.00
C ALA A 400 6.36 13.25 -12.79
N ILE A 401 5.08 12.85 -12.86
CA ILE A 401 4.02 13.64 -13.49
C ILE A 401 3.85 14.98 -12.77
N LYS A 402 3.78 14.99 -11.44
CA LYS A 402 3.57 16.22 -10.65
C LYS A 402 4.71 17.23 -10.80
N LYS A 403 5.94 16.74 -11.00
CA LYS A 403 7.12 17.58 -11.29
C LYS A 403 7.00 18.31 -12.63
N ASP A 404 6.49 17.64 -13.66
CA ASP A 404 6.35 18.21 -15.00
C ASP A 404 5.03 18.97 -15.21
N TYR A 405 3.97 18.54 -14.52
CA TYR A 405 2.62 19.09 -14.57
C TYR A 405 2.16 19.47 -13.17
N PRO A 406 2.44 20.71 -12.72
CA PRO A 406 2.03 21.21 -11.41
C PRO A 406 0.52 21.25 -11.21
N SER A 407 -0.25 21.24 -12.30
CA SER A 407 -1.71 21.20 -12.32
C SER A 407 -2.18 20.11 -13.29
N LEU A 408 -3.09 19.25 -12.84
CA LEU A 408 -3.55 18.09 -13.61
C LEU A 408 -4.99 17.74 -13.25
N VAL A 409 -5.73 17.25 -14.24
CA VAL A 409 -7.06 16.65 -14.06
C VAL A 409 -7.10 15.21 -14.59
N TRP A 410 -7.93 14.35 -13.98
CA TRP A 410 -8.17 12.99 -14.45
C TRP A 410 -9.53 12.47 -13.99
N THR A 411 -9.98 11.37 -14.60
CA THR A 411 -11.27 10.74 -14.24
C THR A 411 -11.09 9.26 -13.92
N VAL A 412 -11.77 8.78 -12.89
CA VAL A 412 -11.73 7.40 -12.41
C VAL A 412 -13.14 6.83 -12.36
N SER A 413 -13.29 5.52 -12.61
CA SER A 413 -14.57 4.84 -12.41
C SER A 413 -14.94 4.82 -10.94
N GLY A 414 -16.22 5.05 -10.61
CA GLY A 414 -16.75 4.92 -9.25
C GLY A 414 -16.68 3.49 -8.70
N ALA A 415 -16.43 2.50 -9.55
CA ALA A 415 -16.25 1.10 -9.18
C ALA A 415 -14.77 0.67 -9.10
N ASP A 416 -13.81 1.59 -9.28
CA ASP A 416 -12.39 1.27 -9.23
C ASP A 416 -11.97 0.87 -7.79
N GLU A 417 -11.29 -0.27 -7.66
CA GLU A 417 -10.85 -0.81 -6.37
C GLU A 417 -9.80 0.10 -5.69
N ASN A 418 -9.16 0.99 -6.47
CA ASN A 418 -8.07 1.83 -6.03
C ASN A 418 -8.49 3.29 -5.77
N LEU A 419 -9.79 3.60 -5.74
CA LEU A 419 -10.32 4.96 -5.55
C LEU A 419 -9.68 5.74 -4.40
N THR A 420 -9.49 5.12 -3.23
CA THR A 420 -8.88 5.78 -2.06
C THR A 420 -7.52 6.38 -2.38
N TRP A 421 -6.71 5.69 -3.19
CA TRP A 421 -5.39 6.20 -3.59
C TRP A 421 -5.52 7.48 -4.41
N PHE A 422 -6.47 7.54 -5.35
CA PHE A 422 -6.71 8.75 -6.14
C PHE A 422 -7.21 9.92 -5.28
N PHE A 423 -7.98 9.66 -4.23
CA PHE A 423 -8.36 10.69 -3.25
C PHE A 423 -7.14 11.27 -2.53
N GLU A 424 -6.18 10.43 -2.15
CA GLU A 424 -4.96 10.86 -1.47
C GLU A 424 -4.03 11.70 -2.37
N LYS A 425 -4.11 11.51 -3.70
CA LYS A 425 -3.30 12.27 -4.67
C LYS A 425 -3.91 13.58 -5.15
N ALA A 426 -5.20 13.78 -4.90
CA ALA A 426 -5.94 14.93 -5.39
C ALA A 426 -6.09 16.01 -4.31
N ASP A 427 -6.14 17.27 -4.73
CA ASP A 427 -6.53 18.38 -3.86
C ASP A 427 -8.06 18.47 -3.76
N GLY A 428 -8.78 17.96 -4.77
CA GLY A 428 -10.23 17.91 -4.79
C GLY A 428 -10.80 16.87 -5.75
N SER A 429 -12.10 16.59 -5.59
CA SER A 429 -12.81 15.63 -6.43
C SER A 429 -14.29 15.99 -6.62
N LEU A 430 -14.87 15.57 -7.75
CA LEU A 430 -16.28 15.73 -8.08
C LEU A 430 -16.84 14.41 -8.59
N LYS A 431 -17.95 13.93 -8.02
CA LYS A 431 -18.60 12.67 -8.46
C LYS A 431 -19.84 12.96 -9.29
N HIS A 432 -19.96 12.29 -10.43
CA HIS A 432 -21.14 12.36 -11.29
C HIS A 432 -21.34 11.05 -12.07
N ASN A 433 -22.57 10.55 -12.16
CA ASN A 433 -22.97 9.36 -12.93
C ASN A 433 -22.02 8.15 -12.80
N GLY A 434 -21.65 7.79 -11.56
CA GLY A 434 -20.79 6.63 -11.30
C GLY A 434 -19.32 6.81 -11.73
N SER A 435 -18.88 8.04 -11.99
CA SER A 435 -17.48 8.41 -12.21
C SER A 435 -17.04 9.49 -11.23
N ALA A 436 -15.75 9.59 -10.97
CA ALA A 436 -15.13 10.63 -10.17
C ALA A 436 -14.09 11.40 -10.99
N LEU A 437 -14.25 12.72 -11.05
CA LEU A 437 -13.25 13.67 -11.51
C LEU A 437 -12.33 14.01 -10.34
N PHE A 438 -11.04 14.04 -10.57
CA PHE A 438 -10.02 14.41 -9.60
C PHE A 438 -9.09 15.45 -10.19
N TYR A 439 -8.58 16.34 -9.35
CA TYR A 439 -7.65 17.38 -9.76
C TYR A 439 -6.67 17.75 -8.64
N TYR A 440 -5.53 18.30 -9.01
CA TYR A 440 -4.60 18.97 -8.10
C TYR A 440 -3.99 20.22 -8.74
N GLY A 441 -3.41 21.09 -7.91
CA GLY A 441 -2.64 22.25 -8.35
C GLY A 441 -3.47 23.34 -9.03
N CYS A 442 -4.75 23.42 -8.70
CA CYS A 442 -5.66 24.45 -9.19
C CYS A 442 -6.65 24.83 -8.08
N ASP A 443 -7.00 26.12 -8.03
CA ASP A 443 -8.03 26.63 -7.12
C ASP A 443 -9.43 26.25 -7.63
N LEU A 444 -10.37 26.03 -6.72
CA LEU A 444 -11.78 25.76 -6.98
C LEU A 444 -12.44 26.85 -7.85
N GLN A 445 -11.95 28.08 -7.76
CA GLN A 445 -12.46 29.22 -8.55
C GLN A 445 -11.71 29.44 -9.87
N SER A 446 -10.75 28.58 -10.21
CA SER A 446 -9.98 28.75 -11.43
C SER A 446 -10.86 28.52 -12.67
N VAL A 447 -10.84 29.48 -13.60
CA VAL A 447 -11.60 29.42 -14.86
C VAL A 447 -11.33 28.12 -15.64
N PRO A 448 -10.08 27.61 -15.73
CA PRO A 448 -9.80 26.34 -16.38
C PRO A 448 -10.51 25.15 -15.72
N LEU A 449 -10.54 25.08 -14.39
CA LEU A 449 -11.19 23.99 -13.67
C LEU A 449 -12.72 24.06 -13.79
N ALA A 450 -13.30 25.25 -13.76
CA ALA A 450 -14.74 25.43 -13.92
C ALA A 450 -15.23 24.87 -15.27
N ALA A 451 -14.53 25.18 -16.37
CA ALA A 451 -14.85 24.62 -17.69
C ALA A 451 -14.79 23.09 -17.71
N VAL A 452 -13.77 22.51 -17.08
CA VAL A 452 -13.58 21.06 -16.98
C VAL A 452 -14.67 20.40 -16.12
N GLN A 453 -15.09 21.06 -15.04
CA GLN A 453 -16.19 20.60 -14.18
C GLN A 453 -17.53 20.64 -14.91
N ASP A 454 -17.81 21.71 -15.65
CA ASP A 454 -19.03 21.84 -16.46
C ASP A 454 -19.09 20.74 -17.53
N ASP A 455 -17.98 20.50 -18.23
CA ASP A 455 -17.87 19.42 -19.21
C ASP A 455 -18.05 18.03 -18.56
N PHE A 456 -17.49 17.81 -17.36
CA PHE A 456 -17.68 16.57 -16.60
C PHE A 456 -19.13 16.36 -16.14
N LEU A 457 -19.80 17.41 -15.68
CA LEU A 457 -21.20 17.33 -15.28
C LEU A 457 -22.13 17.09 -16.48
N ALA A 458 -21.78 17.62 -17.66
CA ALA A 458 -22.55 17.40 -18.88
C ALA A 458 -22.33 16.00 -19.48
N GLN A 459 -21.10 15.50 -19.47
CA GLN A 459 -20.70 14.32 -20.27
C GLN A 459 -20.12 13.15 -19.43
N GLY A 460 -19.95 13.32 -18.13
CA GLY A 460 -19.28 12.35 -17.26
C GLY A 460 -17.87 12.04 -17.74
N ARG A 461 -17.48 10.76 -17.70
CA ARG A 461 -16.19 10.30 -18.26
C ARG A 461 -16.04 10.58 -19.76
N ALA A 462 -17.11 10.85 -20.51
CA ALA A 462 -17.03 11.14 -21.95
C ALA A 462 -16.57 12.58 -22.26
N MET A 463 -16.48 13.46 -21.26
CA MET A 463 -16.01 14.86 -21.39
C MET A 463 -14.68 15.00 -22.13
N MET A 464 -13.81 14.00 -21.97
CA MET A 464 -12.47 13.99 -22.55
C MET A 464 -12.47 13.54 -24.01
N GLY A 465 -13.65 13.31 -24.60
CA GLY A 465 -13.86 13.01 -26.00
C GLY A 465 -12.95 11.89 -26.52
N ASP A 466 -12.22 12.20 -27.59
CA ASP A 466 -11.30 11.31 -28.27
C ASP A 466 -9.91 11.26 -27.62
N SER A 467 -9.63 12.10 -26.64
CA SER A 467 -8.33 12.16 -25.96
C SER A 467 -8.18 11.12 -24.86
N ASN A 468 -9.28 10.75 -24.18
CA ASN A 468 -9.29 9.70 -23.16
C ASN A 468 -9.65 8.34 -23.78
N LEU A 469 -8.80 7.35 -23.55
CA LEU A 469 -8.95 6.00 -24.08
C LEU A 469 -10.12 5.24 -23.43
N GLU A 470 -10.38 5.44 -22.13
CA GLU A 470 -11.53 4.83 -21.46
C GLU A 470 -12.87 5.33 -22.04
N SER A 471 -12.95 6.60 -22.41
CA SER A 471 -14.13 7.21 -23.02
C SER A 471 -14.43 6.65 -24.42
N ARG A 472 -13.39 6.30 -25.20
CA ARG A 472 -13.54 5.62 -26.50
C ARG A 472 -14.02 4.18 -26.33
N LEU A 473 -13.47 3.45 -25.37
CA LEU A 473 -13.86 2.06 -25.10
C LEU A 473 -15.31 1.95 -24.60
N GLY A 474 -15.75 2.87 -23.74
CA GLY A 474 -17.14 2.94 -23.32
C GLY A 474 -18.11 3.17 -24.49
N ARG A 475 -17.74 4.05 -25.44
CA ARG A 475 -18.52 4.28 -26.67
C ARG A 475 -18.54 3.04 -27.59
N ALA A 476 -17.40 2.39 -27.79
CA ALA A 476 -17.32 1.16 -28.59
C ALA A 476 -18.16 0.02 -28.00
N ALA A 477 -18.11 -0.18 -26.67
CA ALA A 477 -18.93 -1.18 -25.98
C ALA A 477 -20.44 -0.87 -26.07
N GLN A 478 -20.83 0.41 -25.97
CA GLN A 478 -22.23 0.83 -26.16
C GLN A 478 -22.70 0.71 -27.62
N ALA A 479 -21.81 0.89 -28.59
CA ALA A 479 -22.12 0.68 -30.01
C ALA A 479 -22.27 -0.82 -30.32
N ALA A 480 -21.40 -1.66 -29.77
CA ALA A 480 -21.44 -3.12 -29.90
C ALA A 480 -22.68 -3.76 -29.24
N SER A 481 -23.15 -3.19 -28.12
CA SER A 481 -24.41 -3.64 -27.49
C SER A 481 -25.66 -3.21 -28.27
N ARG A 482 -25.58 -2.11 -29.03
CA ARG A 482 -26.66 -1.65 -29.94
C ARG A 482 -26.69 -2.41 -31.27
N SER A 483 -25.59 -3.04 -31.68
CA SER A 483 -25.52 -3.83 -32.92
C SER A 483 -25.93 -5.30 -32.76
N GLN A 484 -26.19 -5.78 -31.54
CA GLN A 484 -26.81 -7.08 -31.29
C GLN A 484 -28.35 -7.00 -31.36
N THR A 485 -28.90 -6.97 -32.58
CA THR A 485 -30.31 -7.36 -32.81
C THR A 485 -30.46 -8.89 -32.73
N PRO A 486 -31.45 -9.43 -31.99
CA PRO A 486 -31.67 -10.86 -31.90
C PRO A 486 -32.27 -11.40 -33.20
N SER A 487 -31.73 -12.51 -33.68
CA SER A 487 -32.25 -13.25 -34.82
C SER A 487 -33.66 -13.77 -34.53
N ARG A 488 -34.57 -13.51 -35.48
CA ARG A 488 -35.97 -13.94 -35.46
C ARG A 488 -36.07 -15.47 -35.49
N VAL A 489 -36.65 -16.07 -34.46
CA VAL A 489 -37.36 -17.35 -34.56
C VAL A 489 -38.85 -17.06 -34.58
N ALA A 490 -39.51 -17.53 -35.64
CA ALA A 490 -40.94 -17.38 -35.87
C ALA A 490 -41.75 -18.25 -34.90
N GLN A 491 -42.80 -17.67 -34.31
CA GLN A 491 -43.96 -18.46 -33.87
C GLN A 491 -45.25 -17.66 -34.02
N GLN A 492 -46.24 -18.36 -34.56
CA GLN A 492 -47.51 -17.89 -35.10
C GLN A 492 -48.50 -17.41 -34.02
N ALA A 493 -49.30 -16.45 -34.47
CA ALA A 493 -50.57 -15.93 -33.95
C ALA A 493 -51.37 -16.77 -32.92
N ARG A 494 -51.90 -16.07 -31.91
CA ARG A 494 -53.35 -15.93 -31.70
C ARG A 494 -53.68 -14.60 -31.04
N ALA A 495 -54.67 -13.93 -31.63
CA ALA A 495 -55.25 -12.68 -31.19
C ALA A 495 -56.31 -12.92 -30.11
N LEU A 496 -56.37 -12.02 -29.13
CA LEU A 496 -57.62 -11.65 -28.47
C LEU A 496 -57.55 -10.15 -28.11
N SER A 497 -58.43 -9.41 -28.76
CA SER A 497 -58.66 -7.99 -28.61
C SER A 497 -59.71 -7.73 -27.54
N THR A 498 -59.46 -6.77 -26.66
CA THR A 498 -60.52 -5.91 -26.11
C THR A 498 -60.01 -4.47 -26.05
N LEU A 499 -60.72 -3.62 -26.78
CA LEU A 499 -60.55 -2.17 -26.92
C LEU A 499 -60.86 -1.42 -25.62
N GLY A 500 -60.11 -0.35 -25.34
CA GLY A 500 -60.49 0.60 -24.29
C GLY A 500 -59.52 1.75 -24.05
N ARG A 501 -59.69 2.84 -24.82
CA ARG A 501 -59.25 4.23 -24.57
C ARG A 501 -57.76 4.57 -24.64
N GLY A 502 -57.43 5.34 -25.67
CA GLY A 502 -56.19 6.10 -25.76
C GLY A 502 -56.18 7.37 -24.92
N GLN A 503 -54.95 7.86 -24.74
CA GLN A 503 -54.53 9.21 -24.39
C GLN A 503 -54.72 9.68 -22.94
N GLN A 504 -53.62 9.66 -22.17
CA GLN A 504 -52.84 10.85 -21.80
C GLN A 504 -51.97 10.52 -20.59
N ARG A 505 -50.68 10.25 -20.82
CA ARG A 505 -49.67 10.52 -19.78
C ARG A 505 -49.63 12.04 -19.63
N ARG A 506 -50.07 12.53 -18.48
CA ARG A 506 -49.87 13.92 -18.06
C ARG A 506 -48.37 14.15 -17.90
N SER A 507 -47.81 14.77 -18.93
CA SER A 507 -46.83 15.82 -18.79
C SER A 507 -47.43 16.92 -17.90
N PHE A 508 -46.75 17.25 -16.80
CA PHE A 508 -46.82 18.61 -16.26
C PHE A 508 -45.70 19.40 -16.95
N ALA A 509 -46.12 20.35 -17.78
CA ALA A 509 -45.27 21.45 -18.16
C ALA A 509 -45.24 22.43 -16.98
N THR A 510 -44.06 22.92 -16.65
CA THR A 510 -43.91 24.33 -16.28
C THR A 510 -42.74 24.85 -17.09
N THR A 511 -43.02 25.27 -18.32
CA THR A 511 -42.25 26.41 -18.83
C THR A 511 -42.41 27.53 -17.80
N THR A 512 -41.32 27.93 -17.17
CA THR A 512 -41.08 29.35 -16.95
C THR A 512 -39.81 29.66 -17.72
N ASN A 513 -39.99 30.27 -18.89
CA ASN A 513 -39.09 31.17 -19.61
C ASN A 513 -37.55 30.89 -19.57
N PRO A 514 -36.86 30.75 -20.72
CA PRO A 514 -35.41 30.52 -20.84
C PRO A 514 -34.48 31.69 -20.44
N ASN A 515 -34.96 32.67 -19.67
CA ASN A 515 -34.15 33.71 -19.02
C ASN A 515 -35.05 34.54 -18.09
N PRO A 516 -34.94 34.46 -16.75
CA PRO A 516 -34.98 35.67 -15.95
C PRO A 516 -33.61 36.39 -16.10
N PRO A 517 -33.53 37.72 -15.90
CA PRO A 517 -32.22 38.32 -15.59
C PRO A 517 -31.63 37.54 -14.41
N LEU A 518 -30.31 37.58 -14.16
CA LEU A 518 -29.74 37.09 -12.89
C LEU A 518 -30.54 37.69 -11.72
N GLY A 519 -31.55 36.95 -11.27
CA GLY A 519 -32.44 37.30 -10.21
C GLY A 519 -31.76 36.90 -8.91
N LYS A 520 -32.27 37.42 -7.80
CA LYS A 520 -31.80 37.22 -6.42
C LYS A 520 -31.47 35.78 -5.97
N LYS A 521 -31.69 34.73 -6.79
CA LYS A 521 -31.48 33.31 -6.47
C LYS A 521 -30.03 32.81 -6.62
N ASN A 522 -29.18 33.47 -7.42
CA ASN A 522 -27.75 33.13 -7.56
C ASN A 522 -26.82 34.27 -7.10
N ALA A 523 -27.37 35.25 -6.37
CA ALA A 523 -26.56 36.24 -5.67
C ALA A 523 -25.95 35.57 -4.42
N SER A 524 -24.71 35.92 -4.06
CA SER A 524 -24.17 35.61 -2.73
C SER A 524 -25.20 36.03 -1.69
N ASN A 525 -25.75 35.05 -0.97
CA ASN A 525 -26.78 35.33 0.01
C ASN A 525 -26.15 36.10 1.18
N THR A 526 -26.56 37.35 1.37
CA THR A 526 -26.10 38.20 2.48
C THR A 526 -26.84 37.90 3.79
N SER A 527 -27.88 37.06 3.74
CA SER A 527 -28.59 36.58 4.93
C SER A 527 -28.02 35.24 5.39
N PRO A 528 -27.76 35.04 6.70
CA PRO A 528 -27.26 33.78 7.22
C PRO A 528 -28.20 32.61 6.91
N ALA A 529 -27.64 31.51 6.40
CA ALA A 529 -28.38 30.27 6.16
C ALA A 529 -28.65 29.53 7.47
N ARG A 530 -29.85 28.98 7.63
CA ARG A 530 -30.27 28.20 8.79
C ARG A 530 -29.75 26.78 8.66
N VAL A 531 -28.88 26.37 9.57
CA VAL A 531 -28.20 25.07 9.54
C VAL A 531 -28.72 24.17 10.66
N ALA A 532 -28.94 22.90 10.37
CA ALA A 532 -29.20 21.88 11.39
C ALA A 532 -28.12 20.81 11.38
N LEU A 533 -27.59 20.48 12.56
CA LEU A 533 -26.51 19.53 12.76
C LEU A 533 -27.04 18.26 13.43
N ILE A 534 -26.93 17.12 12.75
CA ILE A 534 -27.30 15.80 13.28
C ILE A 534 -26.06 15.03 13.69
N GLY A 535 -26.02 14.51 14.93
CA GLY A 535 -24.91 13.69 15.41
C GLY A 535 -23.79 14.49 16.07
N ALA A 536 -24.12 15.64 16.66
CA ALA A 536 -23.16 16.50 17.36
C ALA A 536 -22.72 15.88 18.70
N ARG A 537 -21.83 14.89 18.64
CA ARG A 537 -21.21 14.28 19.82
C ARG A 537 -19.70 14.22 19.71
N GLY A 538 -19.04 14.23 20.87
CA GLY A 538 -17.59 14.12 20.97
C GLY A 538 -16.84 15.29 20.33
N TYR A 539 -15.55 15.08 20.12
CA TYR A 539 -14.63 16.12 19.62
C TYR A 539 -15.04 16.67 18.25
N THR A 540 -15.45 15.80 17.32
CA THR A 540 -15.88 16.20 15.96
C THR A 540 -17.14 17.05 15.98
N GLY A 541 -18.13 16.71 16.81
CA GLY A 541 -19.34 17.51 16.98
C GLY A 541 -19.03 18.91 17.52
N GLN A 542 -18.15 19.00 18.53
CA GLN A 542 -17.75 20.28 19.11
C GLN A 542 -16.98 21.15 18.10
N ALA A 543 -16.04 20.57 17.34
CA ALA A 543 -15.30 21.30 16.32
C ALA A 543 -16.21 21.87 15.21
N LEU A 544 -17.26 21.13 14.82
CA LEU A 544 -18.27 21.61 13.87
C LEU A 544 -19.10 22.76 14.46
N ILE A 545 -19.47 22.69 15.73
CA ILE A 545 -20.19 23.79 16.42
C ILE A 545 -19.32 25.05 16.46
N ASP A 546 -18.04 24.92 16.80
CA ASP A 546 -17.11 26.06 16.86
C ASP A 546 -16.89 26.68 15.46
N LEU A 547 -16.81 25.84 14.43
CA LEU A 547 -16.72 26.28 13.03
C LEU A 547 -17.97 27.07 12.61
N LEU A 548 -19.17 26.55 12.88
CA LEU A 548 -20.42 27.23 12.59
C LEU A 548 -20.59 28.51 13.42
N ASN A 549 -20.03 28.55 14.63
CA ASN A 549 -20.03 29.76 15.46
C ASN A 549 -19.15 30.86 14.85
N SER A 550 -17.99 30.51 14.30
CA SER A 550 -17.08 31.49 13.67
C SER A 550 -17.54 31.97 12.29
N HIS A 551 -18.41 31.24 11.59
CA HIS A 551 -18.81 31.57 10.22
C HIS A 551 -19.90 32.67 10.15
N PRO A 552 -19.71 33.80 9.45
CA PRO A 552 -20.63 34.95 9.49
C PRO A 552 -22.01 34.71 8.87
N TYR A 553 -22.13 33.76 7.91
CA TYR A 553 -23.36 33.50 7.16
C TYR A 553 -23.97 32.12 7.42
N MET A 554 -23.60 31.47 8.53
CA MET A 554 -24.22 30.21 8.95
C MET A 554 -24.75 30.35 10.37
N ASP A 555 -26.04 30.12 10.52
CA ASP A 555 -26.76 30.21 11.78
C ASP A 555 -27.29 28.83 12.14
N LEU A 556 -26.73 28.25 13.20
CA LEU A 556 -27.07 26.92 13.68
C LEU A 556 -28.40 27.02 14.43
N MET A 557 -29.42 26.32 13.94
CA MET A 557 -30.77 26.36 14.48
C MET A 557 -31.06 25.16 15.38
N HIS A 558 -30.63 23.98 14.94
CA HIS A 558 -30.88 22.72 15.64
C HIS A 558 -29.60 21.90 15.75
N VAL A 559 -29.43 21.27 16.90
CA VAL A 559 -28.29 20.39 17.17
C VAL A 559 -28.82 19.10 17.79
N SER A 560 -28.65 17.98 17.11
CA SER A 560 -29.14 16.68 17.57
C SER A 560 -28.03 15.86 18.23
N SER A 561 -28.26 15.44 19.46
CA SER A 561 -27.44 14.48 20.19
C SER A 561 -28.31 13.67 21.14
N ARG A 562 -28.31 12.34 21.00
CA ARG A 562 -29.05 11.44 21.88
C ARG A 562 -28.60 11.50 23.34
N GLU A 563 -27.30 11.73 23.54
CA GLU A 563 -26.65 11.72 24.86
C GLU A 563 -26.77 13.07 25.57
N LEU A 564 -26.68 14.16 24.81
CA LEU A 564 -26.68 15.51 25.36
C LEU A 564 -28.06 16.17 25.34
N ALA A 565 -29.10 15.46 24.88
CA ALA A 565 -30.45 15.98 24.76
C ALA A 565 -30.92 16.67 26.06
N GLY A 566 -31.43 17.91 25.93
CA GLY A 566 -31.86 18.74 27.06
C GLY A 566 -30.76 19.61 27.67
N GLN A 567 -29.49 19.46 27.27
CA GLN A 567 -28.39 20.31 27.73
C GLN A 567 -28.16 21.50 26.79
N VAL A 568 -27.62 22.61 27.33
CA VAL A 568 -27.24 23.79 26.53
C VAL A 568 -26.00 23.49 25.69
N THR A 569 -26.05 23.89 24.42
CA THR A 569 -24.95 23.75 23.45
C THR A 569 -23.81 24.70 23.82
N ARG A 570 -22.69 24.13 24.30
CA ARG A 570 -21.48 24.89 24.64
C ARG A 570 -20.71 25.25 23.37
N GLY A 571 -20.11 26.44 23.33
CA GLY A 571 -19.28 26.90 22.21
C GLY A 571 -20.04 27.64 21.10
N TYR A 572 -21.36 27.72 21.16
CA TYR A 572 -22.17 28.53 20.25
C TYR A 572 -22.66 29.81 20.95
N SER A 573 -22.23 30.98 20.48
CA SER A 573 -22.51 32.27 21.13
C SER A 573 -23.56 33.12 20.41
N LYS A 574 -23.94 32.77 19.17
CA LYS A 574 -24.92 33.55 18.40
C LYS A 574 -26.35 33.43 18.92
N ARG A 575 -26.69 32.31 19.58
CA ARG A 575 -28.00 32.08 20.25
C ARG A 575 -27.89 30.96 21.27
N ASN A 576 -28.87 30.88 22.16
CA ASN A 576 -28.98 29.77 23.11
C ASN A 576 -29.70 28.58 22.45
N ILE A 577 -28.98 27.48 22.22
CA ILE A 577 -29.51 26.25 21.61
C ILE A 577 -29.41 25.12 22.63
N ILE A 578 -30.46 24.33 22.72
CA ILE A 578 -30.47 23.11 23.53
C ILE A 578 -30.31 21.92 22.59
N TYR A 579 -29.50 20.94 22.98
CA TYR A 579 -29.40 19.69 22.23
C TYR A 579 -30.75 18.98 22.21
N GLU A 580 -31.16 18.52 21.04
CA GLU A 580 -32.40 17.79 20.82
C GLU A 580 -32.11 16.32 20.48
N ASN A 581 -33.12 15.45 20.60
CA ASN A 581 -33.05 14.10 20.06
C ASN A 581 -33.87 14.01 18.78
N ILE A 582 -33.24 14.38 17.65
CA ILE A 582 -33.91 14.45 16.35
C ILE A 582 -33.70 13.12 15.59
N GLY A 583 -34.79 12.39 15.36
CA GLY A 583 -34.82 11.17 14.56
C GLY A 583 -35.10 11.44 13.07
N PRO A 584 -35.04 10.41 12.19
CA PRO A 584 -35.32 10.55 10.76
C PRO A 584 -36.70 11.14 10.44
N GLU A 585 -37.73 10.73 11.17
CA GLU A 585 -39.09 11.28 10.98
C GLU A 585 -39.18 12.77 11.35
N ASP A 586 -38.45 13.19 12.37
CA ASP A 586 -38.44 14.57 12.84
C ASP A 586 -37.68 15.48 11.88
N VAL A 587 -36.59 14.97 11.28
CA VAL A 587 -35.91 15.63 10.16
C VAL A 587 -36.88 15.87 9.00
N GLY A 588 -37.68 14.86 8.61
CA GLY A 588 -38.68 15.03 7.57
C GLY A 588 -39.79 16.04 7.92
N LYS A 589 -40.18 16.15 9.20
CA LYS A 589 -41.14 17.17 9.68
C LYS A 589 -40.54 18.58 9.66
N LEU A 590 -39.30 18.73 10.12
CA LEU A 590 -38.58 20.01 10.12
C LEU A 590 -38.32 20.50 8.70
N GLU A 591 -37.97 19.58 7.79
CA GLU A 591 -37.81 19.87 6.37
C GLU A 591 -39.13 20.40 5.79
N LYS A 592 -40.28 19.77 6.07
CA LYS A 592 -41.60 20.25 5.60
C LYS A 592 -41.97 21.66 6.07
N LYS A 593 -41.51 22.07 7.26
CA LYS A 593 -41.78 23.41 7.81
C LYS A 593 -40.92 24.52 7.17
N VAL A 594 -39.94 24.19 6.32
CA VAL A 594 -39.01 25.15 5.70
C VAL A 594 -38.21 25.91 6.77
N GLU A 595 -37.88 25.28 7.89
CA GLU A 595 -37.16 25.92 9.00
C GLU A 595 -35.65 25.86 8.84
N ILE A 596 -35.15 25.01 7.93
CA ILE A 596 -33.73 24.69 7.74
C ILE A 596 -33.38 24.83 6.26
N ASP A 597 -32.25 25.49 5.98
CA ASP A 597 -31.73 25.70 4.62
C ASP A 597 -30.58 24.72 4.31
N CYS A 598 -29.92 24.17 5.32
CA CYS A 598 -28.80 23.25 5.19
C CYS A 598 -28.77 22.20 6.31
N TRP A 599 -28.56 20.93 5.94
CA TRP A 599 -28.40 19.82 6.88
C TRP A 599 -26.96 19.31 6.88
N ILE A 600 -26.39 19.16 8.08
CA ILE A 600 -25.08 18.54 8.30
C ILE A 600 -25.28 17.26 9.08
N MET A 601 -24.82 16.12 8.54
CA MET A 601 -24.94 14.82 9.18
C MET A 601 -23.56 14.29 9.62
N ALA A 602 -23.25 14.43 10.90
CA ALA A 602 -22.04 13.93 11.54
C ALA A 602 -22.29 12.56 12.21
N LEU A 603 -22.72 11.56 11.42
CA LEU A 603 -23.05 10.22 11.91
C LEU A 603 -22.06 9.16 11.37
N PRO A 604 -21.89 8.02 12.06
CA PRO A 604 -21.07 6.91 11.56
C PRO A 604 -21.56 6.35 10.22
N ASN A 605 -20.64 5.74 9.46
CA ASN A 605 -20.93 5.14 8.14
C ASN A 605 -22.11 4.16 8.19
N GLY A 606 -23.06 4.35 7.26
CA GLY A 606 -24.27 3.51 7.13
C GLY A 606 -25.48 3.97 7.95
N VAL A 607 -25.32 4.94 8.87
CA VAL A 607 -26.41 5.42 9.74
C VAL A 607 -27.20 6.59 9.13
N CYS A 608 -26.62 7.33 8.17
CA CYS A 608 -27.25 8.49 7.53
C CYS A 608 -28.41 8.15 6.59
N LYS A 609 -28.44 6.93 6.02
CA LYS A 609 -29.40 6.54 4.98
C LYS A 609 -30.86 6.89 5.30
N PRO A 610 -31.44 6.49 6.46
CA PRO A 610 -32.83 6.82 6.78
C PRO A 610 -33.09 8.32 6.95
N TYR A 611 -32.09 9.10 7.38
CA TYR A 611 -32.23 10.55 7.51
C TYR A 611 -32.30 11.24 6.14
N ILE A 612 -31.48 10.78 5.18
CA ILE A 612 -31.47 11.31 3.81
C ILE A 612 -32.78 10.94 3.10
N GLU A 613 -33.23 9.69 3.22
CA GLU A 613 -34.50 9.24 2.64
C GLU A 613 -35.69 10.07 3.16
N ALA A 614 -35.71 10.42 4.45
CA ALA A 614 -36.74 11.27 5.04
C ALA A 614 -36.72 12.72 4.53
N ILE A 615 -35.53 13.30 4.28
CA ILE A 615 -35.39 14.64 3.68
C ILE A 615 -35.87 14.61 2.22
N ASP A 616 -35.44 13.60 1.46
CA ASP A 616 -35.82 13.44 0.05
C ASP A 616 -37.32 13.23 -0.10
N GLU A 617 -37.94 12.42 0.76
CA GLU A 617 -39.40 12.24 0.79
C GLU A 617 -40.15 13.49 1.23
N ALA A 618 -39.63 14.24 2.19
CA ALA A 618 -40.20 15.53 2.59
C ALA A 618 -40.09 16.61 1.50
N SER A 619 -39.07 16.50 0.64
CA SER A 619 -38.78 17.44 -0.44
C SER A 619 -39.48 17.09 -1.76
N LYS A 620 -40.04 15.87 -1.91
CA LYS A 620 -40.90 15.46 -3.05
C LYS A 620 -42.21 16.26 -3.05
N GLY A 621 -42.16 17.49 -3.56
CA GLY A 621 -43.27 18.43 -3.60
C GLY A 621 -42.86 19.91 -3.55
N ARG A 622 -41.56 20.21 -3.45
CA ARG A 622 -40.98 21.56 -3.58
C ARG A 622 -40.41 21.85 -4.95
#